data_AF-A0A5C7IF14-F1
#
_entry.id   AF-A0A5C7IF14-F1
#
_cell.length_a   1.000
_cell.length_b   1.000
_cell.length_c   1.000
_cell.angle_alpha   90.00
_cell.angle_beta   90.00
_cell.angle_gamma   90.00
#
_symmetry.space_group_name_H-M   'P 1'
#
loop_
_entity.id
_entity.type
_entity.pdbx_description
1 polymer ?
#
loop_
_entity_poly.entity_id
_entity_poly.type
_entity_poly.pdbx_seq_one_letter_code
_entity_poly.pdbx_strand_id
1 'polypeptide(L)'
;MDQVRFVVLYDGNWIDSGGKFRYESGKSRGVTLPRETSYSVLLETVCGIVGMNPSSRGVIEMKFNYVAPEAIPPIKVVNDDDVKFFLAENADVTTRSPLCITFTSMFALLKNKNQS
;
A
#
# COMPACT_ATOMS: atom_id res chain seq x y z
N MET A 1 18.60 -15.41 -2.55
CA MET A 1 17.23 -15.26 -2.02
C MET A 1 16.48 -14.35 -2.98
N ASP A 2 15.34 -14.79 -3.49
CA ASP A 2 14.52 -14.01 -4.43
C ASP A 2 13.86 -12.85 -3.67
N GLN A 3 14.29 -11.61 -3.96
CA GLN A 3 13.82 -10.40 -3.31
C GLN A 3 13.04 -9.54 -4.30
N VAL A 4 11.92 -9.00 -3.85
CA VAL A 4 11.05 -8.12 -4.62
C VAL A 4 11.18 -6.71 -4.10
N ARG A 5 11.33 -5.76 -5.03
CA ARG A 5 11.42 -4.32 -4.73
C ARG A 5 10.16 -3.61 -5.18
N PHE A 6 9.64 -2.74 -4.33
CA PHE A 6 8.48 -1.90 -4.62
C PHE A 6 8.56 -0.59 -3.83
N VAL A 7 7.68 0.35 -4.15
CA VAL A 7 7.58 1.64 -3.47
C VAL A 7 6.34 1.64 -2.59
N VAL A 8 6.45 2.18 -1.38
CA VAL A 8 5.32 2.49 -0.50
C VAL A 8 5.01 3.99 -0.60
N LEU A 9 3.76 4.34 -0.93
CA LEU A 9 3.24 5.71 -0.94
C LEU A 9 2.32 5.92 0.26
N TYR A 10 2.49 7.01 0.99
CA TYR A 10 1.74 7.28 2.21
C TYR A 10 1.56 8.79 2.45
N ASP A 11 0.76 9.15 3.47
CA ASP A 11 0.30 10.53 3.70
C ASP A 11 -0.40 11.14 2.47
N GLY A 12 -1.10 10.31 1.70
CA GLY A 12 -1.88 10.70 0.53
C GLY A 12 -3.31 10.15 0.57
N ASN A 13 -4.06 10.39 -0.50
CA ASN A 13 -5.45 9.95 -0.63
C ASN A 13 -5.73 9.37 -2.02
N TRP A 14 -6.69 8.46 -2.10
CA TRP A 14 -7.22 7.99 -3.37
C TRP A 14 -8.21 8.99 -3.96
N ILE A 15 -8.04 9.30 -5.24
CA ILE A 15 -8.95 10.10 -6.05
C ILE A 15 -9.55 9.19 -7.11
N ASP A 16 -10.88 9.19 -7.20
CA ASP A 16 -11.62 8.61 -8.30
C ASP A 16 -11.99 9.73 -9.29
N SER A 17 -11.49 9.62 -10.52
CA SER A 17 -11.84 10.50 -11.63
C SER A 17 -12.56 9.72 -12.73
N GLY A 18 -13.76 9.24 -12.42
CA GLY A 18 -14.61 8.52 -13.37
C GLY A 18 -14.09 7.12 -13.70
N GLY A 19 -13.72 6.35 -12.68
CA GLY A 19 -13.17 5.00 -12.80
C GLY A 19 -11.65 4.96 -12.97
N LYS A 20 -10.99 6.14 -13.09
CA LYS A 20 -9.53 6.26 -13.04
C LYS A 20 -9.11 6.55 -11.61
N PHE A 21 -8.61 5.52 -10.93
CA PHE A 21 -8.12 5.63 -9.56
C PHE A 21 -6.66 6.07 -9.54
N ARG A 22 -6.43 7.24 -8.94
CA ARG A 22 -5.08 7.77 -8.73
C ARG A 22 -4.86 7.98 -7.24
N TYR A 23 -3.72 7.51 -6.76
CA TYR A 23 -3.25 7.90 -5.44
C TYR A 23 -2.48 9.21 -5.57
N GLU A 24 -3.00 10.30 -4.98
CA GLU A 24 -2.24 11.54 -4.87
C GLU A 24 -1.45 11.52 -3.56
N SER A 25 -0.12 11.46 -3.69
CA SER A 25 0.79 11.20 -2.59
C SER A 25 1.46 12.44 -2.03
N GLY A 26 1.69 12.44 -0.71
CA GLY A 26 2.62 13.33 -0.01
C GLY A 26 4.03 12.77 0.14
N LYS A 27 4.22 11.48 0.49
CA LYS A 27 5.55 10.86 0.77
C LYS A 27 5.73 9.47 0.13
N SER A 28 6.99 9.07 -0.06
CA SER A 28 7.36 7.76 -0.62
C SER A 28 8.55 7.10 0.09
N ARG A 29 8.61 5.77 0.08
CA ARG A 29 9.75 4.98 0.58
C ARG A 29 9.95 3.70 -0.24
N GLY A 30 11.18 3.42 -0.64
CA GLY A 30 11.55 2.15 -1.26
C GLY A 30 11.60 1.01 -0.24
N VAL A 31 11.13 -0.16 -0.64
CA VAL A 31 11.08 -1.37 0.18
C VAL A 31 11.63 -2.56 -0.61
N THR A 32 12.30 -3.47 0.09
CA THR A 32 12.76 -4.75 -0.46
C THR A 32 12.38 -5.83 0.54
N LEU A 33 11.63 -6.84 0.08
CA LEU A 33 11.17 -7.96 0.90
C LEU A 33 11.39 -9.28 0.15
N PRO A 34 11.53 -10.42 0.87
CA PRO A 34 11.51 -11.74 0.24
C PRO A 34 10.22 -11.96 -0.57
N ARG A 35 10.30 -12.73 -1.66
CA ARG A 35 9.11 -13.06 -2.46
C ARG A 35 8.01 -13.78 -1.67
N GLU A 36 8.40 -14.66 -0.76
CA GLU A 36 7.49 -15.43 0.11
C GLU A 36 7.12 -14.67 1.40
N THR A 37 6.89 -13.37 1.30
CA THR A 37 6.54 -12.53 2.45
C THR A 37 5.08 -12.73 2.83
N SER A 38 4.80 -12.83 4.14
CA SER A 38 3.43 -12.86 4.67
C SER A 38 2.84 -11.46 4.81
N TYR A 39 1.51 -11.39 4.92
CA TYR A 39 0.77 -10.17 5.24
C TYR A 39 1.24 -9.53 6.54
N SER A 40 1.52 -10.32 7.59
CA SER A 40 1.99 -9.77 8.85
C SER A 40 3.32 -9.01 8.71
N VAL A 41 4.27 -9.58 7.95
CA VAL A 41 5.58 -8.97 7.71
C VAL A 41 5.46 -7.71 6.84
N LEU A 42 4.61 -7.75 5.80
CA LEU A 42 4.33 -6.56 4.99
C LEU A 42 3.72 -5.44 5.84
N LEU A 43 2.73 -5.77 6.67
CA LEU A 43 2.06 -4.81 7.52
C LEU A 43 2.99 -4.22 8.58
N GLU A 44 3.82 -5.04 9.23
CA GLU A 44 4.84 -4.57 10.17
C GLU A 44 5.83 -3.61 9.50
N THR A 45 6.24 -3.93 8.27
CA THR A 45 7.10 -3.06 7.45
C THR A 45 6.42 -1.72 7.21
N VAL A 46 5.16 -1.72 6.77
CA VAL A 46 4.37 -0.51 6.53
C VAL A 46 4.20 0.30 7.81
N CYS A 47 3.86 -0.34 8.93
CA CYS A 47 3.76 0.28 10.24
C CYS A 47 5.05 1.02 10.63
N GLY A 48 6.21 0.38 10.43
CA GLY A 48 7.52 1.01 10.65
C GLY A 48 7.80 2.20 9.74
N ILE A 49 7.26 2.21 8.51
CA ILE A 49 7.40 3.33 7.57
C ILE A 49 6.54 4.53 8.01
N VAL A 50 5.28 4.29 8.38
CA VAL A 50 4.33 5.36 8.72
C VAL A 50 4.41 5.78 10.20
N GLY A 51 5.26 5.14 11.01
CA GLY A 51 5.44 5.44 12.43
C GLY A 51 4.25 5.01 13.29
N MET A 52 3.56 3.92 12.92
CA MET A 52 2.40 3.41 13.65
C MET A 52 2.68 2.05 14.30
N ASN A 53 1.95 1.75 15.38
CA ASN A 53 2.05 0.46 16.03
C ASN A 53 1.39 -0.64 15.18
N PRO A 54 2.00 -1.83 15.01
CA PRO A 54 1.37 -2.99 14.37
C PRO A 54 -0.01 -3.40 14.94
N SER A 55 -0.36 -3.03 16.17
CA SER A 55 -1.71 -3.19 16.73
C SER A 55 -2.78 -2.33 16.01
N SER A 56 -2.34 -1.36 15.21
CA SER A 56 -3.18 -0.46 14.42
C SER A 56 -3.65 -1.08 13.08
N ARG A 57 -3.68 -2.42 12.97
CA ARG A 57 -4.08 -3.14 11.74
C ARG A 57 -5.46 -2.68 11.23
N GLY A 58 -6.39 -2.38 12.13
CA GLY A 58 -7.74 -1.97 11.78
C GLY A 58 -7.86 -0.56 11.19
N VAL A 59 -6.79 0.23 11.20
CA VAL A 59 -6.80 1.61 10.69
C VAL A 59 -5.94 1.82 9.45
N ILE A 60 -5.07 0.87 9.10
CA ILE A 60 -4.23 0.94 7.90
C ILE A 60 -4.94 0.21 6.76
N GLU A 61 -5.11 0.88 5.64
CA GLU A 61 -5.57 0.27 4.40
C GLU A 61 -4.45 0.29 3.37
N MET A 62 -4.13 -0.88 2.83
CA MET A 62 -3.10 -1.10 1.82
C MET A 62 -3.76 -1.46 0.50
N LYS A 63 -3.46 -0.69 -0.54
CA LYS A 63 -4.01 -0.89 -1.89
C LYS A 63 -2.93 -0.72 -2.94
N PHE A 64 -3.05 -1.39 -4.08
CA PHE A 64 -2.20 -1.17 -5.24
C PHE A 64 -3.04 -1.18 -6.52
N ASN A 65 -2.53 -0.57 -7.58
CA ASN A 65 -3.16 -0.64 -8.90
C ASN A 65 -2.61 -1.86 -9.62
N TYR A 66 -3.50 -2.73 -10.12
CA TYR A 66 -3.10 -3.77 -11.06
C TYR A 66 -3.08 -3.19 -12.47
N VAL A 67 -2.01 -3.49 -13.21
CA VAL A 67 -1.79 -2.95 -14.55
C VAL A 67 -2.61 -3.79 -15.54
N ALA A 68 -3.82 -3.33 -15.84
CA ALA A 68 -4.72 -3.93 -16.80
C ALA A 68 -5.11 -2.94 -17.92
N PRO A 69 -5.49 -3.44 -19.11
CA PRO A 69 -6.10 -2.61 -20.15
C PRO A 69 -7.40 -1.94 -19.69
N GLU A 70 -8.18 -2.65 -18.86
CA GLU A 70 -9.42 -2.15 -18.29
C GLU A 70 -9.17 -1.30 -17.04
N ALA A 71 -10.01 -0.27 -16.85
CA ALA A 71 -10.02 0.51 -15.63
C ALA A 71 -10.64 -0.31 -14.50
N ILE A 72 -9.79 -0.84 -13.62
CA ILE A 72 -10.22 -1.60 -12.44
C ILE A 72 -9.97 -0.79 -11.16
N PRO A 73 -10.81 -0.98 -10.12
CA PRO A 73 -10.54 -0.43 -8.80
C PRO A 73 -9.21 -0.94 -8.20
N PRO A 74 -8.54 -0.15 -7.34
CA PRO A 74 -7.34 -0.59 -6.65
C PRO A 74 -7.61 -1.84 -5.82
N ILE A 75 -6.73 -2.83 -5.94
CA ILE A 75 -6.84 -4.09 -5.22
C ILE A 75 -6.41 -3.84 -3.77
N LYS A 76 -7.25 -4.24 -2.83
CA LYS A 76 -6.97 -4.16 -1.40
C LYS A 76 -6.19 -5.39 -0.95
N VAL A 77 -5.12 -5.18 -0.20
CA VAL A 77 -4.31 -6.26 0.40
C VAL A 77 -4.83 -6.52 1.81
N VAL A 78 -5.40 -7.70 2.06
CA VAL A 78 -5.99 -8.08 3.35
C VAL A 78 -5.50 -9.42 3.90
N ASN A 79 -4.83 -10.24 3.08
CA ASN A 79 -4.33 -11.56 3.47
C ASN A 79 -3.01 -11.92 2.75
N ASP A 80 -2.48 -13.11 3.04
CA ASP A 80 -1.21 -13.60 2.47
C ASP A 80 -1.28 -13.84 0.95
N ASP A 81 -2.42 -14.22 0.41
CA ASP A 81 -2.57 -14.48 -1.03
C ASP A 81 -2.56 -13.17 -1.83
N ASP A 82 -3.16 -12.11 -1.30
CA ASP A 82 -3.08 -10.77 -1.89
C ASP A 82 -1.62 -10.26 -1.91
N VAL A 83 -0.84 -10.57 -0.87
CA VAL A 83 0.58 -10.22 -0.80
C VAL A 83 1.39 -10.97 -1.84
N LYS A 84 1.18 -12.28 -1.97
CA LYS A 84 1.84 -13.08 -3.01
C LYS A 84 1.53 -12.54 -4.40
N PHE A 85 0.27 -12.19 -4.66
CA PHE A 85 -0.15 -11.59 -5.92
C PHE A 85 0.57 -10.25 -6.16
N PHE A 86 0.53 -9.33 -5.19
CA PHE A 86 1.22 -8.02 -5.28
C PHE A 86 2.74 -8.16 -5.52
N LEU A 87 3.40 -9.09 -4.83
CA LEU A 87 4.85 -9.31 -4.97
C LEU A 87 5.21 -10.01 -6.28
N ALA A 88 4.37 -10.92 -6.78
CA ALA A 88 4.55 -11.52 -8.09
C ALA A 88 4.49 -10.45 -9.18
N GLU A 89 3.52 -9.54 -9.13
CA GLU A 89 3.43 -8.42 -10.08
C GLU A 89 4.64 -7.48 -9.98
N ASN A 90 5.15 -7.19 -8.78
CA ASN A 90 6.30 -6.28 -8.63
C ASN A 90 7.67 -6.93 -8.95
N ALA A 91 7.71 -8.25 -9.11
CA ALA A 91 8.91 -8.95 -9.55
C ALA A 91 9.22 -8.62 -11.02
N ASP A 92 8.20 -8.46 -11.85
CA ASP A 92 8.34 -7.99 -13.24
C ASP A 92 8.56 -6.46 -13.25
N VAL A 93 9.44 -5.98 -14.13
CA VAL A 93 9.73 -4.55 -14.28
C VAL A 93 8.61 -3.78 -15.00
N THR A 94 7.76 -4.48 -15.76
CA THR A 94 6.73 -3.90 -16.62
C THR A 94 5.40 -3.68 -15.91
N THR A 95 5.13 -4.41 -14.83
CA THR A 95 3.86 -4.37 -14.09
C THR A 95 4.00 -3.80 -12.67
N ARG A 96 5.15 -3.21 -12.33
CA ARG A 96 5.38 -2.63 -10.99
C ARG A 96 4.34 -1.58 -10.65
N SER A 97 3.75 -1.73 -9.47
CA SER A 97 2.87 -0.74 -8.87
C SER A 97 3.31 -0.44 -7.44
N PRO A 98 3.27 0.83 -7.01
CA PRO A 98 3.43 1.15 -5.61
C PRO A 98 2.32 0.52 -4.75
N LEU A 99 2.66 0.27 -3.48
CA LEU A 99 1.71 0.01 -2.42
C LEU A 99 1.31 1.35 -1.78
N CYS A 100 0.04 1.69 -1.91
CA CYS A 100 -0.52 2.95 -1.42
C CYS A 100 -1.20 2.73 -0.07
N ILE A 101 -0.89 3.60 0.88
CA ILE A 101 -1.36 3.51 2.26
C ILE A 101 -2.37 4.61 2.55
N THR A 102 -3.57 4.24 2.94
CA THR A 102 -4.56 5.16 3.50
C THR A 102 -4.89 4.79 4.94
N PHE A 103 -5.45 5.74 5.68
CA PHE A 103 -5.93 5.51 7.03
C PHE A 103 -7.45 5.55 7.05
N THR A 104 -8.09 4.75 7.91
CA THR A 104 -9.54 4.83 8.11
C THR A 104 -9.93 6.23 8.60
N SER A 105 -11.12 6.69 8.21
CA SER A 105 -11.60 8.07 8.39
C SER A 105 -11.47 8.60 9.83
N MET A 106 -11.73 7.76 10.83
CA MET A 106 -11.57 8.13 12.24
C MET A 106 -10.11 8.51 12.60
N PHE A 107 -9.13 7.80 12.04
CA PHE A 107 -7.72 8.05 12.30
C PHE A 107 -7.19 9.21 11.45
N ALA A 108 -7.67 9.36 10.21
CA ALA A 108 -7.37 10.52 9.37
C ALA A 108 -7.76 11.84 10.05
N LEU A 109 -8.93 11.87 10.72
CA LEU A 109 -9.38 13.03 11.50
C LEU A 109 -8.47 13.34 12.70
N LEU A 110 -7.92 12.33 13.37
CA LEU A 110 -7.00 12.52 14.50
C LEU A 110 -5.63 13.05 14.06
N LYS A 111 -5.10 12.56 12.93
CA LYS A 111 -3.81 13.01 12.40
C LYS A 111 -3.86 14.49 11.98
N ASN A 112 -4.96 14.92 11.38
CA ASN A 112 -5.15 16.32 10.96
C ASN A 112 -5.27 17.30 12.15
N LYS A 113 -5.79 16.84 13.30
CA LYS A 113 -5.91 17.67 14.52
C LYS A 113 -4.60 17.86 15.28
N ASN A 114 -3.63 16.97 15.12
CA ASN A 114 -2.34 17.04 15.82
C ASN A 114 -1.25 17.79 15.03
N GLN A 115 -1.63 18.43 13.91
CA GLN A 115 -0.72 19.23 13.06
C GLN A 115 -1.11 20.72 13.01
N SER A 116 -2.07 21.16 13.85
CA SER A 116 -2.53 22.55 13.98
C SER A 116 -2.10 23.17 15.29
#